data_AF-A0A7S0FXJ2-F1
#
_entry.id   AF-A0A7S0FXJ2-F1
#
_cell.length_a   1.000
_cell.length_b   1.000
_cell.length_c   1.000
_cell.angle_alpha   90.00
_cell.angle_beta   90.00
_cell.angle_gamma   90.00
#
_symmetry.space_group_name_H-M   'P 1'
#
loop_
_entity.id
_entity.type
_entity.pdbx_description
1 polymer ?
#
loop_
_entity_poly.entity_id
_entity_poly.type
_entity_poly.pdbx_seq_one_letter_code
_entity_poly.pdbx_strand_id
1 'polypeptide(L)'
;PGEPVLPEEALAAPLSAPAILDFSRARRAARGLRLARGWPGGGSCRAEADQPAQMLVGLCGDALLEPFWPEGLGIVRGFFAALDLAWAAKAWVESGDAEVAANHFEAAFRQLKLLTSKTRAAVLRPEPRAYGLDPATRYRFAGVHCAGKVPQARSSSLPSMHMPTGGTQ
;
A
#
# COMPACT_ATOMS: atom_id res chain seq x y z
N PRO A 1 -29.84 -1.97 24.42
CA PRO A 1 -29.88 -2.79 23.19
C PRO A 1 -28.53 -2.69 22.47
N GLY A 2 -27.66 -3.69 22.69
CA GLY A 2 -26.33 -3.73 22.06
C GLY A 2 -26.47 -3.91 20.55
N GLU A 3 -25.72 -3.13 19.77
CA GLU A 3 -25.63 -3.32 18.33
C GLU A 3 -25.09 -4.73 18.03
N PRO A 4 -25.70 -5.47 17.10
CA PRO A 4 -25.18 -6.76 16.69
C PRO A 4 -23.83 -6.55 15.99
N VAL A 5 -22.77 -7.07 16.60
CA VAL A 5 -21.44 -7.17 15.98
C VAL A 5 -21.59 -8.08 14.76
N LEU A 6 -21.51 -7.49 13.56
CA LEU A 6 -21.61 -8.23 12.32
C LEU A 6 -20.35 -9.11 12.17
N PRO A 7 -20.50 -10.37 11.74
CA PRO A 7 -19.35 -11.23 11.47
C PRO A 7 -18.48 -10.59 10.39
N GLU A 8 -17.17 -10.72 10.58
CA GLU A 8 -16.13 -10.19 9.70
C GLU A 8 -16.19 -10.89 8.34
N GLU A 9 -17.12 -10.49 7.48
CA GLU A 9 -17.07 -10.79 6.05
C GLU A 9 -15.99 -9.90 5.43
N ALA A 10 -14.75 -10.28 5.76
CA ALA A 10 -13.60 -9.99 4.94
C ALA A 10 -13.96 -10.37 3.50
N LEU A 11 -13.29 -9.73 2.54
CA LEU A 11 -13.15 -10.04 1.11
C LEU A 11 -12.89 -11.54 0.74
N ALA A 12 -13.07 -12.49 1.67
CA ALA A 12 -13.02 -13.94 1.56
C ALA A 12 -14.31 -14.56 1.00
N ALA A 13 -15.33 -13.77 0.68
CA ALA A 13 -16.42 -14.28 -0.14
C ALA A 13 -15.82 -14.81 -1.45
N PRO A 14 -16.04 -16.09 -1.82
CA PRO A 14 -15.76 -16.52 -3.19
C PRO A 14 -16.48 -15.55 -4.14
N LEU A 15 -15.88 -15.25 -5.29
CA LEU A 15 -16.52 -14.45 -6.35
C LEU A 15 -17.75 -15.23 -6.84
N SER A 16 -18.84 -15.17 -6.09
CA SER A 16 -20.11 -15.79 -6.42
C SER A 16 -20.92 -14.85 -7.32
N ALA A 17 -22.03 -15.37 -7.85
CA ALA A 17 -22.94 -14.72 -8.78
C ALA A 17 -23.15 -13.22 -8.48
N PRO A 18 -23.36 -12.37 -9.51
CA PRO A 18 -23.39 -10.92 -9.38
C PRO A 18 -24.27 -10.50 -8.20
N ALA A 19 -23.63 -10.05 -7.13
CA ALA A 19 -24.31 -9.56 -5.96
C ALA A 19 -24.85 -8.16 -6.29
N ILE A 20 -26.15 -7.96 -6.07
CA ILE A 20 -26.70 -6.61 -6.03
C ILE A 20 -25.94 -5.85 -4.93
N LEU A 21 -25.29 -4.76 -5.35
CA LEU A 21 -24.69 -3.80 -4.43
C LEU A 21 -25.82 -3.10 -3.68
N ASP A 22 -26.10 -3.59 -2.49
CA ASP A 22 -27.11 -3.01 -1.61
C ASP A 22 -26.57 -1.75 -0.92
N PHE A 23 -26.94 -0.59 -1.45
CA PHE A 23 -26.58 0.72 -0.89
C PHE A 23 -27.38 1.08 0.38
N SER A 24 -28.36 0.26 0.79
CA SER A 24 -29.15 0.53 2.00
C SER A 24 -28.35 0.28 3.29
N ARG A 25 -27.20 -0.39 3.20
CA ARG A 25 -26.29 -0.65 4.32
C ARG A 25 -24.86 -0.27 3.98
N ALA A 26 -24.31 0.69 4.71
CA ALA A 26 -22.89 1.02 4.60
C ALA A 26 -22.04 -0.17 5.13
N ARG A 27 -21.29 -0.82 4.24
CA ARG A 27 -20.29 -1.84 4.60
C ARG A 27 -18.91 -1.23 4.44
N ARG A 28 -18.09 -1.26 5.50
CA ARG A 28 -16.68 -0.86 5.45
C ARG A 28 -15.81 -2.10 5.58
N ALA A 29 -14.74 -2.16 4.78
CA ALA A 29 -13.72 -3.17 5.00
C ALA A 29 -12.92 -2.85 6.27
N ALA A 30 -12.62 -3.88 7.06
CA ALA A 30 -11.78 -3.74 8.25
C ALA A 30 -10.33 -3.35 7.89
N ARG A 31 -9.84 -3.81 6.73
CA ARG A 31 -8.49 -3.53 6.21
C ARG A 31 -8.57 -3.04 4.76
N GLY A 32 -7.70 -2.12 4.40
CA GLY A 32 -7.62 -1.59 3.03
C GLY A 32 -6.77 -2.42 2.07
N LEU A 33 -5.98 -3.39 2.56
CA LEU A 33 -5.16 -4.31 1.77
C LEU A 33 -5.19 -5.72 2.38
N ARG A 34 -5.25 -6.75 1.53
CA ARG A 34 -5.15 -8.16 1.92
C ARG A 34 -4.53 -9.02 0.84
N LEU A 35 -4.04 -10.19 1.23
CA LEU A 35 -3.73 -11.28 0.32
C LEU A 35 -4.93 -12.23 0.21
N ALA A 36 -5.35 -12.53 -1.00
CA ALA A 36 -6.38 -13.53 -1.31
C ALA A 36 -5.73 -14.74 -2.01
N ARG A 37 -6.26 -15.94 -1.75
CA ARG A 37 -5.93 -17.12 -2.55
C ARG A 37 -6.67 -17.05 -3.87
N GLY A 38 -5.95 -17.40 -4.94
CA GLY A 38 -6.43 -17.54 -6.29
C GLY A 38 -7.43 -18.67 -6.42
N TRP A 39 -8.20 -18.64 -7.50
CA TRP A 39 -9.23 -19.63 -7.77
C TRP A 39 -8.63 -21.05 -7.87
N PRO A 40 -9.15 -22.04 -7.11
CA PRO A 40 -8.60 -23.39 -7.10
C PRO A 40 -8.65 -24.11 -8.47
N GLY A 41 -9.54 -23.68 -9.38
CA GLY A 41 -9.71 -24.27 -10.70
C GLY A 41 -9.23 -23.39 -11.86
N GLY A 42 -8.49 -22.32 -11.58
CA GLY A 42 -8.06 -21.34 -12.57
C GLY A 42 -6.64 -21.67 -12.99
N GLY A 43 -6.50 -22.31 -14.16
CA GLY A 43 -5.21 -22.78 -14.66
C GLY A 43 -4.12 -21.72 -14.58
N SER A 44 -3.18 -21.91 -13.66
CA SER A 44 -1.85 -21.31 -13.76
C SER A 44 -1.12 -22.03 -14.90
N CYS A 45 -0.58 -21.28 -15.85
CA CYS A 45 0.30 -21.81 -16.90
C CYS A 45 1.68 -22.29 -16.36
N ARG A 46 1.89 -22.30 -15.03
CA ARG A 46 3.03 -22.96 -14.39
C ARG A 46 2.59 -24.32 -13.86
N ALA A 47 2.90 -25.35 -14.64
CA ALA A 47 2.58 -26.76 -14.37
C ALA A 47 3.39 -27.41 -13.23
N GLU A 48 3.81 -26.69 -12.18
CA GLU A 48 4.79 -27.26 -11.22
C GLU A 48 4.64 -26.89 -9.72
N ALA A 49 3.54 -26.30 -9.27
CA ALA A 49 3.34 -26.12 -7.83
C ALA A 49 1.89 -26.33 -7.40
N ASP A 50 1.67 -27.24 -6.45
CA ASP A 50 0.41 -27.55 -5.75
C ASP A 50 -0.09 -26.41 -4.84
N GLN A 51 0.40 -25.19 -5.03
CA GLN A 51 0.05 -24.03 -4.22
C GLN A 51 -0.91 -23.12 -4.99
N PRO A 52 -2.05 -22.73 -4.38
CA PRO A 52 -2.97 -21.80 -5.01
C PRO A 52 -2.27 -20.46 -5.28
N ALA A 53 -2.51 -19.88 -6.47
CA ALA A 53 -1.99 -18.57 -6.83
C ALA A 53 -2.31 -17.54 -5.72
N GLN A 54 -1.46 -16.54 -5.53
CA GLN A 54 -1.70 -15.48 -4.55
C GLN A 54 -2.10 -14.19 -5.26
N MET A 55 -3.09 -13.47 -4.74
CA MET A 55 -3.61 -12.24 -5.31
C MET A 55 -3.62 -11.14 -4.24
N LEU A 56 -2.99 -10.01 -4.53
CA LEU A 56 -3.10 -8.83 -3.67
C LEU A 56 -4.37 -8.06 -3.99
N VAL A 57 -5.23 -7.83 -3.00
CA VAL A 57 -6.49 -7.10 -3.16
C VAL A 57 -6.46 -5.89 -2.24
N GLY A 58 -6.69 -4.71 -2.80
CA GLY A 58 -6.69 -3.46 -2.05
C GLY A 58 -7.78 -2.49 -2.50
N LEU A 59 -8.14 -1.59 -1.58
CA LEU A 59 -9.14 -0.56 -1.79
C LEU A 59 -8.46 0.79 -2.03
N CYS A 60 -9.06 1.63 -2.85
CA CYS A 60 -8.67 3.02 -3.04
C CYS A 60 -9.90 3.89 -3.32
N GLY A 61 -9.74 5.22 -3.30
CA GLY A 61 -10.86 6.15 -3.49
C GLY A 61 -11.91 6.05 -2.38
N ASP A 62 -13.15 6.29 -2.74
CA ASP A 62 -14.29 6.32 -1.81
C ASP A 62 -14.54 4.96 -1.15
N ALA A 63 -14.18 3.86 -1.82
CA ALA A 63 -14.24 2.51 -1.24
C ALA A 63 -13.28 2.32 -0.06
N LEU A 64 -12.18 3.10 0.00
CA LEU A 64 -11.23 3.08 1.11
C LEU A 64 -11.57 4.12 2.18
N LEU A 65 -11.91 5.35 1.76
CA LEU A 65 -12.16 6.46 2.67
C LEU A 65 -13.23 7.38 2.08
N GLU A 66 -14.43 7.30 2.65
CA GLU A 66 -15.55 8.17 2.27
C GLU A 66 -15.20 9.65 2.48
N PRO A 67 -15.38 10.50 1.46
CA PRO A 67 -15.08 11.92 1.58
C PRO A 67 -16.20 12.66 2.31
N PHE A 68 -15.81 13.67 3.08
CA PHE A 68 -16.71 14.74 3.47
C PHE A 68 -16.68 15.81 2.37
N TRP A 69 -17.69 15.81 1.50
CA TRP A 69 -17.76 16.65 0.30
C TRP A 69 -17.47 18.14 0.53
N PRO A 70 -17.94 18.78 1.62
CA PRO A 70 -17.66 20.20 1.86
C PRO A 70 -16.17 20.55 2.00
N GLU A 71 -15.31 19.59 2.34
CA GLU A 71 -13.85 19.82 2.40
C GLU A 71 -13.16 19.74 1.03
N GLY A 72 -13.80 19.18 0.00
CA GLY A 72 -13.23 19.10 -1.35
C GLY A 72 -12.00 18.19 -1.47
N LEU A 73 -11.79 17.25 -0.54
CA LEU A 73 -10.58 16.41 -0.48
C LEU A 73 -10.70 15.05 -1.19
N GLY A 74 -11.85 14.73 -1.79
CA GLY A 74 -12.11 13.43 -2.40
C GLY A 74 -11.07 13.06 -3.47
N ILE A 75 -10.78 13.97 -4.41
CA ILE A 75 -9.83 13.71 -5.49
C ILE A 75 -8.41 13.48 -4.97
N VAL A 76 -7.91 14.36 -4.10
CA VAL A 76 -6.54 14.20 -3.56
C VAL A 76 -6.41 12.93 -2.73
N ARG A 77 -7.43 12.59 -1.92
CA ARG A 77 -7.41 11.36 -1.12
C ARG A 77 -7.49 10.11 -1.99
N GLY A 78 -8.30 10.13 -3.05
CA GLY A 78 -8.43 9.01 -3.98
C GLY A 78 -7.15 8.74 -4.76
N PHE A 79 -6.51 9.78 -5.31
CA PHE A 79 -5.23 9.64 -6.00
C PHE A 79 -4.13 9.15 -5.07
N PHE A 80 -4.05 9.69 -3.85
CA PHE A 80 -3.03 9.26 -2.90
C PHE A 80 -3.25 7.81 -2.43
N ALA A 81 -4.49 7.40 -2.20
CA ALA A 81 -4.82 6.00 -1.92
C ALA A 81 -4.39 5.06 -3.06
N ALA A 82 -4.60 5.46 -4.33
CA ALA A 82 -4.19 4.67 -5.48
C ALA A 82 -2.66 4.55 -5.59
N LEU A 83 -1.92 5.63 -5.32
CA LEU A 83 -0.45 5.62 -5.28
C LEU A 83 0.08 4.77 -4.11
N ASP A 84 -0.58 4.84 -2.95
CA ASP A 84 -0.23 4.03 -1.77
C ASP A 84 -0.45 2.53 -2.04
N LEU A 85 -1.53 2.18 -2.75
CA LEU A 85 -1.79 0.82 -3.20
C LEU A 85 -0.73 0.33 -4.20
N ALA A 86 -0.37 1.16 -5.18
CA ALA A 86 0.67 0.84 -6.15
C ALA A 86 2.04 0.64 -5.49
N TRP A 87 2.39 1.46 -4.49
CA TRP A 87 3.61 1.27 -3.70
C TRP A 87 3.58 -0.02 -2.89
N ALA A 88 2.44 -0.37 -2.28
CA ALA A 88 2.30 -1.64 -1.55
C ALA A 88 2.44 -2.85 -2.48
N ALA A 89 1.90 -2.78 -3.70
CA ALA A 89 2.08 -3.81 -4.71
C ALA A 89 3.56 -3.95 -5.12
N LYS A 90 4.27 -2.83 -5.34
CA LYS A 90 5.72 -2.84 -5.56
C LYS A 90 6.47 -3.49 -4.40
N ALA A 91 6.17 -3.08 -3.17
CA ALA A 91 6.80 -3.61 -1.96
C ALA A 91 6.59 -5.12 -1.82
N TRP A 92 5.39 -5.63 -2.13
CA TRP A 92 5.10 -7.06 -2.11
C TRP A 92 5.95 -7.85 -3.12
N VAL A 93 6.10 -7.34 -4.35
CA VAL A 93 6.92 -7.98 -5.38
C VAL A 93 8.40 -7.96 -5.01
N GLU A 94 8.88 -6.88 -4.40
CA GLU A 94 10.28 -6.72 -4.00
C GLU A 94 10.64 -7.54 -2.75
N SER A 95 9.75 -7.62 -1.75
CA SER A 95 10.00 -8.35 -0.50
C SER A 95 9.63 -9.82 -0.58
N GLY A 96 8.68 -10.19 -1.45
CA GLY A 96 8.00 -11.49 -1.41
C GLY A 96 7.07 -11.65 -0.20
N ASP A 97 6.87 -10.60 0.60
CA ASP A 97 6.15 -10.64 1.87
C ASP A 97 4.94 -9.68 1.83
N ALA A 98 3.74 -10.26 1.90
CA ALA A 98 2.49 -9.53 1.88
C ALA A 98 2.24 -8.74 3.18
N GLU A 99 2.84 -9.14 4.31
CA GLU A 99 2.72 -8.41 5.57
C GLU A 99 3.49 -7.10 5.52
N VAL A 100 4.69 -7.11 4.93
CA VAL A 100 5.46 -5.89 4.66
C VAL A 100 4.65 -4.90 3.82
N ALA A 101 4.04 -5.38 2.73
CA ALA A 101 3.18 -4.56 1.89
C ALA A 101 1.95 -4.00 2.64
N ALA A 102 1.28 -4.84 3.44
CA ALA A 102 0.15 -4.42 4.26
C ALA A 102 0.53 -3.37 5.31
N ASN A 103 1.69 -3.52 5.95
CA ASN A 103 2.21 -2.57 6.94
C ASN A 103 2.53 -1.21 6.31
N HIS A 104 3.17 -1.20 5.13
CA HIS A 104 3.43 0.04 4.38
C HIS A 104 2.13 0.73 3.95
N PHE A 105 1.17 -0.03 3.42
CA PHE A 105 -0.14 0.50 3.03
C PHE A 105 -0.89 1.09 4.24
N GLU A 106 -0.90 0.39 5.37
CA GLU A 106 -1.60 0.85 6.58
C GLU A 106 -0.94 2.11 7.17
N ALA A 107 0.40 2.19 7.15
CA ALA A 107 1.13 3.37 7.59
C ALA A 107 0.79 4.61 6.73
N ALA A 108 0.72 4.45 5.40
CA ALA A 108 0.30 5.51 4.50
C ALA A 108 -1.18 5.88 4.70
N PHE A 109 -2.05 4.89 4.88
CA PHE A 109 -3.47 5.12 5.14
C PHE A 109 -3.74 5.90 6.44
N ARG A 110 -2.93 5.67 7.50
CA ARG A 110 -3.00 6.49 8.73
C ARG A 110 -2.71 7.96 8.45
N GLN A 111 -1.74 8.27 7.58
CA GLN A 111 -1.46 9.66 7.17
C GLN A 111 -2.61 10.23 6.33
N LEU A 112 -3.15 9.44 5.40
CA LEU A 112 -4.26 9.84 4.55
C LEU A 112 -5.52 10.22 5.34
N LYS A 113 -5.84 9.47 6.41
CA LYS A 113 -6.95 9.78 7.32
C LYS A 113 -6.77 11.11 8.04
N LEU A 114 -5.53 11.49 8.36
CA LEU A 114 -5.22 12.75 9.01
C LEU A 114 -5.25 13.94 8.05
N LEU A 115 -5.29 13.73 6.73
CA LEU A 115 -5.26 14.79 5.73
C LEU A 115 -6.60 15.55 5.68
N THR A 116 -6.65 16.72 6.29
CA THR A 116 -7.76 17.69 6.23
C THR A 116 -7.24 19.02 5.69
N SER A 117 -8.14 19.97 5.39
CA SER A 117 -7.73 21.33 5.00
C SER A 117 -6.89 22.02 6.08
N LYS A 118 -7.13 21.74 7.37
CA LYS A 118 -6.41 22.33 8.50
C LYS A 118 -5.05 21.65 8.78
N THR A 119 -4.96 20.35 8.55
CA THR A 119 -3.78 19.54 8.88
C THR A 119 -2.86 19.29 7.69
N ARG A 120 -3.25 19.73 6.49
CA ARG A 120 -2.48 19.52 5.23
C ARG A 120 -1.00 19.81 5.37
N ALA A 121 -0.62 20.96 5.94
CA ALA A 121 0.78 21.36 6.06
C ALA A 121 1.59 20.48 7.04
N ALA A 122 0.92 19.88 8.03
CA ALA A 122 1.53 18.97 9.01
C ALA A 122 1.65 17.54 8.47
N VAL A 123 0.71 17.10 7.62
CA VAL A 123 0.69 15.74 7.06
C VAL A 123 1.56 15.63 5.81
N LEU A 124 1.48 16.62 4.92
CA LEU A 124 2.14 16.58 3.61
C LEU A 124 3.49 17.28 3.60
N ARG A 125 4.37 16.81 2.71
CA ARG A 125 5.61 17.50 2.34
C ARG A 125 5.27 18.79 1.57
N PRO A 126 6.13 19.83 1.62
CA PRO A 126 5.80 21.13 1.04
C PRO A 126 5.95 21.22 -0.49
N GLU A 127 6.58 20.24 -1.15
CA GLU A 127 6.93 20.28 -2.58
C GLU A 127 6.12 19.25 -3.39
N PRO A 128 4.95 19.63 -3.96
CA PRO A 128 4.12 18.69 -4.72
C PRO A 128 4.78 18.16 -5.99
N ARG A 129 5.73 18.90 -6.57
CA ARG A 129 6.44 18.46 -7.78
C ARG A 129 7.37 17.27 -7.51
N ALA A 130 7.74 17.05 -6.26
CA ALA A 130 8.58 15.93 -5.83
C ALA A 130 7.76 14.68 -5.46
N TYR A 131 6.43 14.74 -5.53
CA TYR A 131 5.58 13.60 -5.18
C TYR A 131 5.72 12.48 -6.19
N GLY A 132 5.91 11.27 -5.69
CA GLY A 132 5.98 10.05 -6.48
C GLY A 132 5.20 8.90 -5.86
N LEU A 133 5.48 7.69 -6.34
CA LEU A 133 4.87 6.47 -5.82
C LEU A 133 5.18 6.26 -4.34
N ASP A 134 6.44 6.46 -3.93
CA ASP A 134 6.87 6.31 -2.55
C ASP A 134 6.09 7.28 -1.62
N PRO A 135 5.31 6.75 -0.64
CA PRO A 135 4.58 7.56 0.33
C PRO A 135 5.45 8.55 1.11
N ALA A 136 6.75 8.28 1.30
CA ALA A 136 7.67 9.18 2.00
C ALA A 136 7.93 10.50 1.25
N THR A 137 7.74 10.51 -0.08
CA THR A 137 7.81 11.73 -0.90
C THR A 137 6.60 12.63 -0.69
N ARG A 138 5.46 12.07 -0.25
CA ARG A 138 4.18 12.77 -0.08
C ARG A 138 3.90 13.10 1.39
N TYR A 139 4.03 12.13 2.29
CA TYR A 139 3.71 12.26 3.70
C TYR A 139 4.97 12.48 4.54
N ARG A 140 4.86 13.29 5.59
CA ARG A 140 5.98 13.55 6.50
C ARG A 140 6.35 12.33 7.37
N PHE A 141 5.37 11.51 7.76
CA PHE A 141 5.56 10.46 8.77
C PHE A 141 5.23 9.04 8.30
N ALA A 142 5.13 8.79 6.99
CA ALA A 142 4.84 7.45 6.46
C ALA A 142 5.93 6.42 6.79
N GLY A 143 7.20 6.83 6.94
CA GLY A 143 8.32 5.93 7.28
C GLY A 143 8.55 5.68 8.77
N VAL A 144 7.88 6.42 9.67
CA VAL A 144 8.24 6.43 11.12
C VAL A 144 7.66 5.22 11.87
N HIS A 145 6.60 4.59 11.36
CA HIS A 145 5.91 3.49 12.04
C HIS A 145 6.31 2.10 11.53
N CYS A 146 7.16 2.02 10.50
CA CYS A 146 7.65 0.76 9.92
C CYS A 146 9.13 0.50 10.26
N ALA A 147 9.71 1.20 11.23
CA ALA A 147 11.10 1.03 11.66
C ALA A 147 11.32 -0.27 12.46
N GLY A 148 10.91 -1.41 11.92
CA GLY A 148 11.68 -2.64 12.05
C GLY A 148 12.90 -2.50 11.14
N LYS A 149 14.10 -2.70 11.68
CA LYS A 149 15.40 -2.51 11.01
C LYS A 149 15.40 -3.00 9.55
N VAL A 150 15.37 -2.07 8.60
CA VAL A 150 15.87 -2.34 7.25
C VAL A 150 17.39 -2.20 7.31
N PRO A 151 18.20 -3.21 6.92
CA PRO A 151 19.64 -3.02 6.77
C PRO A 151 19.86 -1.93 5.73
N GLN A 152 20.43 -0.82 6.16
CA GLN A 152 20.87 0.25 5.29
C GLN A 152 21.94 -0.32 4.36
N ALA A 153 21.57 -0.70 3.14
CA ALA A 153 22.53 -0.98 2.09
C ALA A 153 23.29 0.33 1.84
N ARG A 154 24.50 0.40 2.41
CA ARG A 154 25.43 1.49 2.13
C ARG A 154 25.75 1.41 0.64
N SER A 155 25.48 2.51 -0.07
CA SER A 155 25.97 2.73 -1.42
C SER A 155 27.47 2.44 -1.45
N SER A 156 27.86 1.38 -2.16
CA SER A 156 29.25 1.06 -2.42
C SER A 156 29.82 2.16 -3.32
N SER A 157 30.60 3.05 -2.73
CA SER A 157 31.50 3.93 -3.48
C SER A 157 32.43 3.04 -4.30
N LEU A 158 32.59 3.35 -5.58
CA LEU A 158 33.55 2.71 -6.48
C LEU A 158 34.95 2.67 -5.82
N PRO A 159 35.70 1.55 -5.91
CA PRO A 159 37.07 1.52 -5.46
C PRO A 159 37.94 2.39 -6.38
N SER A 160 38.74 3.27 -5.76
CA SER A 160 39.77 4.06 -6.44
C SER A 160 40.84 3.10 -6.99
N MET A 161 40.98 3.04 -8.32
CA MET A 161 42.09 2.31 -8.95
C MET A 161 43.40 3.08 -8.73
N HIS A 162 44.22 2.55 -7.82
CA HIS A 162 45.60 2.96 -7.66
C HIS A 162 46.44 2.36 -8.79
N MET A 163 46.98 3.20 -9.68
CA MET A 163 47.94 2.78 -10.71
C MET A 163 49.35 2.75 -10.12
N PRO A 164 50.07 1.61 -10.15
CA PRO A 164 51.48 1.59 -9.78
C PRO A 164 52.29 2.15 -10.94
N THR A 165 52.86 3.34 -10.78
CA THR A 165 53.97 3.78 -11.64
C THR A 165 55.23 3.12 -11.10
N GLY A 166 55.58 1.98 -11.69
CA GLY A 166 56.86 1.33 -11.50
C GLY A 166 57.97 2.24 -12.02
N GLY A 167 58.92 2.55 -11.14
CA GLY A 167 60.18 3.15 -11.53
C GLY A 167 61.17 2.12 -12.06
N THR A 168 62.23 2.67 -12.66
CA THR A 168 63.55 2.10 -13.03
C THR A 168 63.65 1.34 -14.36
N GLN A 169 64.09 2.05 -15.41
CA GLN A 169 65.52 2.21 -15.74
C GLN A 169 65.74 3.51 -16.52
#